data_AF-A0A6N2NB07-F1
#
_entry.id   AF-A0A6N2NB07-F1
#
_cell.length_a   1.000
_cell.length_b   1.000
_cell.length_c   1.000
_cell.angle_alpha   90.00
_cell.angle_beta   90.00
_cell.angle_gamma   90.00
#
_symmetry.space_group_name_H-M   'P 1'
#
loop_
_entity.id
_entity.type
_entity.pdbx_description
1 polymer ?
#
loop_
_entity_poly.entity_id
_entity_poly.type
_entity_poly.pdbx_seq_one_letter_code
_entity_poly.pdbx_strand_id
1 'polypeptide(L)'
;MLELSRIASHLLWLWPFMADIGGQTPFFYIFRERELIYDLFEAATGMRMMHNYFRIGGVAADLPHGWLDKCLDFCDYFLTGVAEYQKLITRNPIFLQRVEGIGIVSAEEAINWGLSGPMLRASGVRWIFVKLIIMSVMTNLIGSPVAKGRDSLARYLVRIGEMTESVKIIQQALKDSRGLMKFRNSKFC
;
A
#
# COMPACT_ATOMS: atom_id res chain seq x y z
N MET A 1 4.62 9.06 -3.86
CA MET A 1 4.52 8.34 -5.15
C MET A 1 4.69 6.83 -4.99
N LEU A 2 5.84 6.28 -4.57
CA LEU A 2 6.03 4.82 -4.46
C LEU A 2 4.99 4.11 -3.56
N GLU A 3 4.71 4.65 -2.37
CA GLU A 3 3.72 4.06 -1.47
C GLU A 3 2.27 4.20 -1.98
N LEU A 4 1.96 5.25 -2.74
CA LEU A 4 0.66 5.37 -3.43
C LEU A 4 0.51 4.28 -4.49
N SER A 5 1.59 3.99 -5.24
CA SER A 5 1.60 2.88 -6.20
C SER A 5 1.47 1.52 -5.51
N ARG A 6 2.00 1.37 -4.28
CA ARG A 6 1.80 0.16 -3.47
C ARG A 6 0.33 -0.03 -3.08
N ILE A 7 -0.33 1.02 -2.61
CA ILE A 7 -1.76 1.00 -2.28
C ILE A 7 -2.58 0.65 -3.54
N ALA A 8 -2.32 1.31 -4.67
CA ALA A 8 -3.01 1.03 -5.93
C ALA A 8 -2.84 -0.43 -6.42
N SER A 9 -1.67 -1.03 -6.17
CA SER A 9 -1.40 -2.43 -6.49
C SER A 9 -2.16 -3.39 -5.57
N HIS A 10 -2.20 -3.13 -4.26
CA HIS A 10 -2.96 -3.95 -3.32
C HIS A 10 -4.47 -3.87 -3.55
N LEU A 11 -4.99 -2.69 -3.88
CA LEU A 11 -6.38 -2.49 -4.29
C LEU A 11 -6.71 -3.29 -5.55
N LEU A 12 -5.85 -3.22 -6.58
CA LEU A 12 -6.04 -3.99 -7.81
C LEU A 12 -6.02 -5.49 -7.58
N TRP A 13 -5.20 -5.98 -6.65
CA TRP A 13 -5.19 -7.39 -6.27
C TRP A 13 -6.44 -7.82 -5.50
N LEU A 14 -6.95 -6.97 -4.61
CA LEU A 14 -8.09 -7.30 -3.76
C LEU A 14 -9.37 -7.51 -4.59
N TRP A 15 -9.50 -6.79 -5.70
CA TRP A 15 -10.65 -6.93 -6.60
C TRP A 15 -10.86 -8.36 -7.13
N PRO A 16 -9.98 -8.93 -7.98
CA PRO A 16 -10.22 -10.24 -8.58
C PRO A 16 -10.31 -11.32 -7.50
N PHE A 17 -9.53 -11.19 -6.42
CA PHE A 17 -9.62 -12.10 -5.28
C PHE A 17 -11.03 -12.15 -4.66
N MET A 18 -11.68 -11.00 -4.48
CA MET A 18 -13.06 -10.96 -3.98
C MET A 18 -14.08 -11.41 -5.02
N ALA A 19 -13.85 -11.08 -6.29
CA ALA A 19 -14.72 -11.50 -7.40
C ALA A 19 -14.74 -13.03 -7.56
N ASP A 20 -13.59 -13.69 -7.44
CA ASP A 20 -13.44 -15.15 -7.51
C ASP A 20 -14.12 -15.84 -6.31
N ILE A 21 -14.17 -15.18 -5.15
CA ILE A 21 -14.92 -15.62 -3.98
C ILE A 21 -16.43 -15.37 -4.13
N GLY A 22 -16.86 -14.65 -5.19
CA GLY A 22 -18.27 -14.35 -5.45
C GLY A 22 -18.77 -13.05 -4.81
N GLY A 23 -17.89 -12.25 -4.22
CA GLY A 23 -18.19 -10.94 -3.67
C GLY A 23 -17.94 -9.84 -4.70
N GLN A 24 -18.98 -9.43 -5.44
CA GLN A 24 -18.85 -8.38 -6.45
C GLN A 24 -18.95 -6.95 -5.88
N THR A 25 -19.62 -6.75 -4.75
CA THR A 25 -19.88 -5.40 -4.22
C THR A 25 -18.62 -4.60 -3.82
N PRO A 26 -17.53 -5.20 -3.27
CA PRO A 26 -16.31 -4.46 -2.96
C PRO A 26 -15.60 -3.89 -4.21
N PHE A 27 -15.91 -4.40 -5.40
CA PHE A 27 -15.37 -3.90 -6.66
C PHE A 27 -15.54 -2.39 -6.83
N PHE A 28 -16.76 -1.90 -6.61
CA PHE A 28 -17.07 -0.49 -6.87
C PHE A 28 -16.36 0.46 -5.90
N TYR A 29 -16.18 0.03 -4.65
CA TYR A 29 -15.45 0.82 -3.66
C TYR A 29 -13.96 0.88 -4.02
N ILE A 30 -13.34 -0.27 -4.34
CA ILE A 30 -11.90 -0.36 -4.65
C ILE A 30 -11.55 0.51 -5.86
N PHE A 31 -12.38 0.51 -6.90
CA PHE A 31 -12.16 1.35 -8.08
C PHE A 31 -12.37 2.83 -7.78
N ARG A 32 -13.30 3.19 -6.90
CA ARG A 32 -13.47 4.58 -6.45
C ARG A 32 -12.21 5.12 -5.79
N GLU A 33 -11.59 4.39 -4.86
CA GLU A 33 -10.36 4.91 -4.24
C GLU A 33 -9.17 4.88 -5.19
N ARG A 34 -9.12 3.91 -6.10
CA ARG A 34 -8.08 3.84 -7.12
C ARG A 34 -8.14 5.04 -8.07
N GLU A 35 -9.34 5.54 -8.36
CA GLU A 35 -9.54 6.75 -9.16
C GLU A 35 -8.98 7.99 -8.45
N LEU A 36 -9.18 8.12 -7.15
CA LEU A 36 -8.59 9.21 -6.36
C LEU A 36 -7.05 9.18 -6.41
N ILE A 37 -6.44 7.99 -6.40
CA ILE A 37 -4.99 7.85 -6.58
C ILE A 37 -4.56 8.29 -7.99
N TYR A 38 -5.35 7.97 -9.00
CA TYR A 38 -5.08 8.36 -10.38
C TYR A 38 -5.20 9.86 -10.61
N ASP A 39 -6.15 10.52 -9.98
CA ASP A 39 -6.24 11.97 -10.03
C ASP A 39 -5.03 12.64 -9.37
N LEU A 40 -4.46 12.04 -8.30
CA LEU A 40 -3.20 12.48 -7.71
C LEU A 40 -2.00 12.28 -8.65
N PHE A 41 -1.95 11.17 -9.39
CA PHE A 41 -0.89 10.90 -10.37
C PHE A 41 -0.99 11.79 -11.61
N GLU A 42 -2.20 12.04 -12.08
CA GLU A 42 -2.47 12.97 -13.17
C GLU A 42 -2.09 14.40 -12.78
N ALA A 43 -2.44 14.83 -11.56
CA ALA A 43 -2.02 16.14 -11.08
C ALA A 43 -0.49 16.29 -11.02
N ALA A 44 0.24 15.23 -10.66
CA ALA A 44 1.71 15.28 -10.54
C ALA A 44 2.44 15.16 -11.89
N THR A 45 1.90 14.38 -12.84
CA THR A 45 2.65 13.96 -14.05
C THR A 45 1.93 14.19 -15.37
N GLY A 46 0.65 14.54 -15.33
CA GLY A 46 -0.23 14.64 -16.50
C GLY A 46 -0.67 13.29 -17.08
N MET A 47 -0.24 12.16 -16.50
CA MET A 47 -0.59 10.82 -16.96
C MET A 47 -1.18 9.99 -15.82
N ARG A 48 -2.13 9.10 -16.13
CA ARG A 48 -2.86 8.31 -15.12
C ARG A 48 -2.23 6.95 -14.75
N MET A 49 -1.48 6.34 -15.67
CA MET A 49 -0.88 5.01 -15.46
C MET A 49 0.62 4.92 -15.76
N MET A 50 1.07 5.51 -16.88
CA MET A 50 2.48 5.44 -17.31
C MET A 50 3.21 6.74 -16.96
N HIS A 51 3.39 6.99 -15.67
CA HIS A 51 3.80 8.31 -15.15
C HIS A 51 5.24 8.73 -15.50
N ASN A 52 6.12 7.81 -15.92
CA ASN A 52 7.56 8.04 -16.21
C ASN A 52 8.25 9.06 -15.28
N TYR A 53 7.87 9.02 -13.99
CA TYR A 53 8.18 10.06 -13.02
C TYR A 53 9.57 9.88 -12.44
N PHE A 54 9.95 8.63 -12.18
CA PHE A 54 11.30 8.26 -11.77
C PHE A 54 12.17 8.16 -13.01
N ARG A 55 13.26 8.93 -13.03
CA ARG A 55 14.27 8.90 -14.08
C ARG A 55 15.63 8.63 -13.45
N ILE A 56 16.56 8.11 -14.23
CA ILE A 56 17.94 7.95 -13.77
C ILE A 56 18.47 9.34 -13.41
N GLY A 57 18.87 9.53 -12.15
CA GLY A 57 19.28 10.85 -11.62
C GLY A 57 18.23 11.57 -10.78
N GLY A 58 17.01 11.03 -10.61
CA GLY A 58 16.02 11.54 -9.66
C GLY A 58 14.60 11.55 -10.19
N VAL A 59 13.97 12.72 -10.13
CA VAL A 59 12.53 12.90 -10.40
C VAL A 59 12.36 13.82 -11.61
N ALA A 60 11.36 13.53 -12.45
CA ALA A 60 11.11 14.27 -13.69
C ALA A 60 10.58 15.69 -13.50
N ALA A 61 9.75 15.93 -12.49
CA ALA A 61 9.11 17.21 -12.22
C ALA A 61 8.85 17.39 -10.72
N ASP A 62 8.84 18.64 -10.26
CA ASP A 62 8.39 18.99 -8.90
C ASP A 62 6.86 18.88 -8.79
N LEU A 63 6.37 18.69 -7.55
CA LEU A 63 4.94 18.57 -7.27
C LEU A 63 4.24 19.93 -7.38
N PRO A 64 3.02 20.00 -7.95
CA PRO A 64 2.29 21.26 -8.06
C PRO A 64 1.78 21.75 -6.69
N HIS A 65 1.53 23.05 -6.60
CA HIS A 65 1.02 23.66 -5.37
C HIS A 65 -0.34 23.05 -4.96
N GLY A 66 -0.51 22.76 -3.67
CA GLY A 66 -1.73 22.16 -3.11
C GLY A 66 -1.85 20.63 -3.31
N TRP A 67 -0.89 19.98 -3.97
CA TRP A 67 -0.88 18.53 -4.12
C TRP A 67 -0.74 17.81 -2.78
N LEU A 68 0.09 18.36 -1.87
CA LEU A 68 0.33 17.76 -0.56
C LEU A 68 -0.94 17.71 0.30
N ASP A 69 -1.77 18.74 0.22
CA ASP A 69 -3.00 18.83 1.00
C ASP A 69 -4.02 17.82 0.47
N LYS A 70 -4.20 17.74 -0.86
CA LYS A 70 -5.02 16.69 -1.50
C LYS A 70 -4.55 15.28 -1.14
N CYS A 71 -3.24 15.06 -1.03
CA CYS A 71 -2.69 13.77 -0.63
C CYS A 71 -2.99 13.43 0.83
N LEU A 72 -3.01 14.41 1.74
CA LEU A 72 -3.44 14.21 3.12
C LEU A 72 -4.94 13.89 3.21
N ASP A 73 -5.78 14.64 2.51
CA ASP A 73 -7.22 14.40 2.47
C ASP A 73 -7.52 12.98 1.97
N PHE A 74 -6.80 12.53 0.94
CA PHE A 74 -6.87 11.16 0.46
C PHE A 74 -6.46 10.13 1.53
N CYS A 75 -5.37 10.38 2.26
CA CYS A 75 -4.90 9.46 3.31
C CYS A 75 -5.95 9.27 4.40
N ASP A 76 -6.58 10.36 4.85
CA ASP A 76 -7.59 10.33 5.91
C ASP A 76 -8.89 9.64 5.44
N TYR A 77 -9.31 9.93 4.21
CA TYR A 77 -10.42 9.22 3.56
C TYR A 77 -10.13 7.72 3.42
N PHE A 78 -8.95 7.36 2.94
CA PHE A 78 -8.58 5.97 2.67
C PHE A 78 -8.52 5.12 3.94
N LEU A 79 -8.07 5.67 5.08
CA LEU A 79 -8.12 4.94 6.36
C LEU A 79 -9.55 4.54 6.75
N THR A 80 -10.53 5.41 6.45
CA THR A 80 -11.95 5.11 6.67
C THR A 80 -12.41 3.99 5.75
N GLY A 81 -12.05 4.04 4.46
CA GLY A 81 -12.34 2.98 3.50
C GLY A 81 -11.75 1.63 3.89
N VAL A 82 -10.51 1.59 4.36
CA VAL A 82 -9.87 0.34 4.85
C VAL A 82 -10.61 -0.25 6.05
N ALA A 83 -11.08 0.58 6.98
CA ALA A 83 -11.88 0.10 8.11
C ALA A 83 -13.23 -0.49 7.67
N GLU A 84 -13.86 0.12 6.68
CA GLU A 84 -15.09 -0.40 6.07
C GLU A 84 -14.84 -1.75 5.38
N TYR A 85 -13.73 -1.90 4.64
CA TYR A 85 -13.35 -3.17 4.04
C TYR A 85 -13.13 -4.28 5.06
N GLN A 86 -12.44 -3.98 6.15
CA GLN A 86 -12.27 -4.97 7.22
C GLN A 86 -13.62 -5.39 7.82
N LYS A 87 -14.55 -4.45 7.98
CA LYS A 87 -15.88 -4.75 8.49
C LYS A 87 -16.70 -5.62 7.53
N LEU A 88 -16.64 -5.33 6.23
CA LEU A 88 -17.42 -6.05 5.21
C LEU A 88 -16.83 -7.42 4.86
N ILE A 89 -15.50 -7.53 4.77
CA ILE A 89 -14.80 -8.71 4.26
C ILE A 89 -14.30 -9.58 5.41
N THR A 90 -13.54 -9.02 6.35
CA THR A 90 -12.83 -9.81 7.37
C THR A 90 -13.78 -10.45 8.38
N ARG A 91 -14.92 -9.82 8.69
CA ARG A 91 -15.93 -10.37 9.61
C ARG A 91 -16.95 -11.29 8.93
N ASN A 92 -16.87 -11.48 7.62
CA ASN A 92 -17.85 -12.29 6.90
C ASN A 92 -17.53 -13.80 7.09
N PRO A 93 -18.45 -14.61 7.65
CA PRO A 93 -18.22 -16.04 7.85
C PRO A 93 -18.03 -16.80 6.53
N ILE A 94 -18.70 -16.38 5.45
CA ILE A 94 -18.55 -17.02 4.12
C ILE A 94 -17.13 -16.81 3.58
N PHE A 95 -16.55 -15.64 3.84
CA PHE A 95 -15.18 -15.35 3.45
C PHE A 95 -14.18 -16.18 4.26
N LEU A 96 -14.34 -16.23 5.58
CA LEU A 96 -13.45 -17.01 6.45
C LEU A 96 -13.47 -18.50 6.08
N GLN A 97 -14.65 -19.09 5.89
CA GLN A 97 -14.79 -20.51 5.50
C GLN A 97 -14.10 -20.85 4.17
N ARG A 98 -13.96 -19.89 3.25
CA ARG A 98 -13.35 -20.11 1.93
C ARG A 98 -11.85 -19.84 1.89
N VAL A 99 -11.27 -19.28 2.94
CA VAL A 99 -9.90 -18.73 2.90
C VAL A 99 -9.04 -19.26 4.05
N GLU A 100 -9.67 -19.65 5.16
CA GLU A 100 -9.01 -20.28 6.31
C GLU A 100 -8.59 -21.73 5.97
N GLY A 101 -7.36 -22.11 6.32
CA GLY A 101 -6.82 -23.45 6.04
C GLY A 101 -6.49 -23.75 4.57
N ILE A 102 -6.66 -22.79 3.65
CA ILE A 102 -6.41 -23.01 2.22
C ILE A 102 -5.04 -22.46 1.80
N GLY A 103 -4.30 -23.28 1.05
CA GLY A 103 -3.05 -22.88 0.42
C GLY A 103 -1.92 -22.67 1.43
N ILE A 104 -1.85 -23.53 2.45
CA ILE A 104 -0.84 -23.52 3.50
C ILE A 104 0.54 -23.67 2.87
N VAL A 105 1.46 -22.75 3.21
CA VAL A 105 2.86 -22.83 2.77
C VAL A 105 3.77 -22.62 3.97
N SER A 106 4.64 -23.60 4.24
CA SER A 106 5.63 -23.49 5.30
C SER A 106 6.74 -22.48 4.97
N ALA A 107 7.47 -22.03 6.00
CA ALA A 107 8.58 -21.10 5.81
C ALA A 107 9.71 -21.69 4.95
N GLU A 108 9.99 -22.99 5.12
CA GLU A 108 11.03 -23.70 4.39
C GLU A 108 10.67 -23.87 2.91
N GLU A 109 9.43 -24.28 2.62
CA GLU A 109 8.91 -24.36 1.25
C GLU A 109 8.93 -22.99 0.55
N ALA A 110 8.52 -21.93 1.27
CA ALA A 110 8.54 -20.59 0.72
C ALA A 110 9.95 -20.13 0.32
N ILE A 111 10.98 -20.49 1.11
CA ILE A 111 12.38 -20.17 0.81
C ILE A 111 12.89 -21.03 -0.35
N ASN A 112 12.62 -22.33 -0.32
CA ASN A 112 13.07 -23.27 -1.36
C ASN A 112 12.46 -22.96 -2.74
N TRP A 113 11.22 -22.49 -2.78
CA TRP A 113 10.55 -22.08 -4.02
C TRP A 113 10.85 -20.63 -4.42
N GLY A 114 11.61 -19.89 -3.62
CA GLY A 114 11.95 -18.49 -3.91
C GLY A 114 10.74 -17.54 -3.84
N LEU A 115 9.73 -17.86 -3.02
CA LEU A 115 8.57 -16.98 -2.82
C LEU A 115 8.99 -15.70 -2.10
N SER A 116 8.43 -14.57 -2.50
CA SER A 116 8.76 -13.25 -1.96
C SER A 116 7.52 -12.41 -1.59
N GLY A 117 7.73 -11.31 -0.89
CA GLY A 117 6.69 -10.33 -0.57
C GLY A 117 5.65 -10.83 0.45
N PRO A 118 4.34 -10.68 0.19
CA PRO A 118 3.29 -11.11 1.12
C PRO A 118 3.25 -12.62 1.37
N MET A 119 3.65 -13.44 0.38
CA MET A 119 3.67 -14.90 0.50
C MET A 119 4.62 -15.36 1.60
N LEU A 120 5.86 -14.86 1.55
CA LEU A 120 6.91 -15.19 2.52
C LEU A 120 6.58 -14.66 3.93
N ARG A 121 5.99 -13.46 4.02
CA ARG A 121 5.57 -12.85 5.29
C ARG A 121 4.40 -13.57 5.95
N ALA A 122 3.45 -14.10 5.17
CA ALA A 122 2.35 -14.90 5.69
C ALA A 122 2.82 -16.27 6.24
N SER A 123 3.95 -16.78 5.76
CA SER A 123 4.58 -18.00 6.27
C SER A 123 5.37 -17.79 7.58
N GLY A 124 5.44 -16.56 8.09
CA GLY A 124 6.11 -16.20 9.35
C GLY A 124 7.56 -15.75 9.20
N VAL A 125 8.09 -15.70 7.99
CA VAL A 125 9.45 -15.23 7.73
C VAL A 125 9.46 -13.70 7.69
N ARG A 126 10.19 -13.09 8.64
CA ARG A 126 10.40 -11.64 8.70
C ARG A 126 11.43 -11.20 7.67
N TRP A 127 11.02 -11.18 6.40
CA TRP A 127 11.88 -10.75 5.30
C TRP A 127 11.24 -9.60 4.51
N ILE A 128 11.96 -8.48 4.40
CA ILE A 128 11.56 -7.31 3.61
C ILE A 128 12.77 -6.81 2.85
N PHE A 129 12.71 -6.88 1.52
CA PHE A 129 13.73 -6.35 0.61
C PHE A 129 13.88 -4.82 0.72
N VAL A 130 12.80 -4.10 1.02
CA VAL A 130 12.78 -2.63 1.16
C VAL A 130 13.66 -2.13 2.32
N LYS A 131 13.93 -2.96 3.33
CA LYS A 131 14.84 -2.59 4.44
C LYS A 131 16.31 -2.64 4.03
N LEU A 132 16.64 -3.30 2.91
CA LEU A 132 18.02 -3.59 2.51
C LEU A 132 18.55 -2.69 1.39
N ILE A 133 17.70 -2.08 0.55
CA ILE A 133 18.19 -1.39 -0.66
C ILE A 133 17.91 0.13 -0.68
N ILE A 134 16.69 0.65 -0.56
CA ILE A 134 16.46 2.10 -0.69
C ILE A 134 15.24 2.55 0.13
N MET A 135 15.50 3.29 1.23
CA MET A 135 14.77 4.50 1.64
C MET A 135 15.70 5.32 2.54
N SER A 136 16.54 6.15 1.92
CA SER A 136 17.57 6.99 2.56
C SER A 136 17.04 8.03 3.57
N VAL A 137 15.73 8.05 3.88
CA VAL A 137 15.08 9.11 4.68
C VAL A 137 14.12 8.58 5.76
N MET A 138 13.68 7.31 5.71
CA MET A 138 12.58 6.81 6.57
C MET A 138 12.97 5.53 7.33
N THR A 139 14.03 5.60 8.14
CA THR A 139 14.69 4.41 8.71
C THR A 139 13.97 3.74 9.90
N ASN A 140 12.98 4.40 10.52
CA ASN A 140 12.57 4.02 11.88
C ASN A 140 11.17 3.45 12.11
N LEU A 141 10.30 3.28 11.11
CA LEU A 141 8.85 3.12 11.40
C LEU A 141 8.12 1.91 10.84
N ILE A 142 8.79 0.95 10.19
CA ILE A 142 8.09 -0.16 9.51
C ILE A 142 7.70 -1.27 10.50
N GLY A 143 6.46 -1.22 10.99
CA GLY A 143 5.80 -2.35 11.64
C GLY A 143 5.20 -3.30 10.59
N SER A 144 5.99 -4.25 10.07
CA SER A 144 5.46 -5.18 9.07
C SER A 144 4.44 -6.14 9.69
N PRO A 145 3.23 -6.27 9.12
CA PRO A 145 2.29 -7.29 9.56
C PRO A 145 2.92 -8.65 9.24
N VAL A 146 3.09 -9.49 10.26
CA VAL A 146 3.44 -10.90 10.12
C VAL A 146 2.26 -11.68 10.64
N ALA A 147 1.55 -12.34 9.75
CA ALA A 147 0.50 -13.26 10.15
C ALA A 147 1.11 -14.65 10.33
N LYS A 148 0.81 -15.32 11.45
CA LYS A 148 1.35 -16.65 11.77
C LYS A 148 0.55 -17.81 11.15
N GLY A 149 -0.54 -17.49 10.46
CA GLY A 149 -1.49 -18.49 9.98
C GLY A 149 -0.98 -19.35 8.84
N ARG A 150 0.02 -18.93 8.04
CA ARG A 150 0.52 -19.62 6.81
C ARG A 150 -0.52 -19.81 5.69
N ASP A 151 -1.79 -19.53 5.98
CA ASP A 151 -2.92 -19.68 5.10
C ASP A 151 -3.13 -18.49 4.16
N SER A 152 -4.07 -18.64 3.22
CA SER A 152 -4.54 -17.56 2.37
C SER A 152 -5.11 -16.38 3.17
N LEU A 153 -5.70 -16.62 4.34
CA LEU A 153 -6.19 -15.57 5.24
C LEU A 153 -5.04 -14.72 5.78
N ALA A 154 -3.93 -15.36 6.15
CA ALA A 154 -2.73 -14.68 6.61
C ALA A 154 -2.17 -13.74 5.53
N ARG A 155 -2.21 -14.16 4.26
CA ARG A 155 -1.77 -13.33 3.12
C ARG A 155 -2.67 -12.12 2.90
N TYR A 156 -3.99 -12.30 3.04
CA TYR A 156 -4.95 -11.22 2.96
C TYR A 156 -4.70 -10.18 4.07
N LEU A 157 -4.55 -10.63 5.32
CA LEU A 157 -4.29 -9.76 6.47
C LEU A 157 -2.99 -8.97 6.33
N VAL A 158 -1.93 -9.61 5.81
CA VAL A 158 -0.65 -8.94 5.53
C VAL A 158 -0.84 -7.80 4.52
N ARG A 159 -1.56 -8.01 3.42
CA ARG A 159 -1.79 -6.96 2.40
C ARG A 159 -2.66 -5.81 2.92
N ILE A 160 -3.67 -6.10 3.73
CA ILE A 160 -4.50 -5.07 4.38
C ILE A 160 -3.68 -4.26 5.38
N GLY A 161 -2.83 -4.93 6.18
CA GLY A 161 -1.90 -4.26 7.08
C GLY A 161 -0.88 -3.40 6.35
N GLU A 162 -0.37 -3.87 5.21
CA GLU A 162 0.54 -3.09 4.36
C GLU A 162 -0.11 -1.83 3.81
N MET A 163 -1.38 -1.86 3.41
CA MET A 163 -2.08 -0.64 2.98
C MET A 163 -2.17 0.39 4.10
N THR A 164 -2.49 -0.05 5.33
CA THR A 164 -2.54 0.84 6.50
C THR A 164 -1.16 1.44 6.82
N GLU A 165 -0.11 0.63 6.69
CA GLU A 165 1.26 1.05 6.94
C GLU A 165 1.77 2.02 5.86
N SER A 166 1.44 1.79 4.59
CA SER A 166 1.74 2.72 3.49
C SER A 166 1.13 4.09 3.73
N VAL A 167 -0.10 4.18 4.26
CA VAL A 167 -0.70 5.47 4.62
C VAL A 167 0.10 6.20 5.69
N LYS A 168 0.53 5.50 6.75
CA LYS A 168 1.36 6.11 7.79
C LYS A 168 2.68 6.64 7.24
N ILE A 169 3.32 5.86 6.37
CA ILE A 169 4.56 6.27 5.70
C ILE A 169 4.32 7.54 4.86
N ILE A 170 3.22 7.60 4.12
CA ILE A 170 2.85 8.79 3.34
C ILE A 170 2.63 10.00 4.26
N GLN A 171 1.82 9.87 5.30
CA GLN A 171 1.56 10.96 6.25
C GLN A 171 2.85 11.47 6.89
N GLN A 172 3.79 10.57 7.20
CA GLN A 172 5.08 10.96 7.76
C GLN A 172 5.97 11.65 6.74
N ALA A 173 6.07 11.13 5.52
CA ALA A 173 6.83 11.77 4.44
C ALA A 173 6.31 13.18 4.13
N LEU A 174 5.00 13.40 4.23
CA LEU A 174 4.36 14.71 4.06
C LEU A 174 4.71 15.67 5.21
N LYS A 175 4.75 15.19 6.47
CA LYS A 175 5.19 15.99 7.62
C LYS A 175 6.64 16.46 7.48
N ASP A 176 7.52 15.57 7.04
CA ASP A 176 8.95 15.87 6.85
C ASP A 176 9.17 16.85 5.67
N SER A 177 8.44 16.65 4.57
CA SER A 177 8.48 17.53 3.38
C SER A 177 8.02 18.96 3.70
N ARG A 178 7.03 19.14 4.59
CA ARG A 178 6.61 20.46 5.09
C ARG A 178 7.71 21.12 5.93
N GLY A 179 8.54 20.34 6.63
CA GLY A 179 9.74 20.83 7.31
C GLY A 179 10.78 21.37 6.32
N LEU A 180 11.05 20.62 5.25
CA LEU A 180 12.03 20.99 4.21
C LEU A 180 11.62 22.24 3.41
N MET A 181 10.33 22.43 3.10
CA MET A 181 9.86 23.66 2.44
C MET A 181 10.03 24.92 3.30
N LYS A 182 9.84 24.83 4.63
CA LYS A 182 10.08 25.96 5.54
C LYS A 182 11.56 26.36 5.57
N PHE A 183 12.48 25.40 5.51
CA PHE A 183 13.91 25.69 5.42
C PHE A 183 14.30 26.37 4.11
N ARG A 184 13.72 25.96 2.98
CA ARG A 184 14.02 26.53 1.66
C ARG A 184 13.54 27.99 1.53
N ASN A 185 12.44 28.35 2.19
CA ASN A 185 11.95 29.73 2.24
C ASN A 185 12.71 30.65 3.23
N SER A 186 13.50 30.10 4.17
CA SER A 186 14.28 30.91 5.13
C SER A 186 15.66 31.36 4.63
N LYS A 187 16.13 30.81 3.49
CA LYS A 187 17.44 31.14 2.90
C LYS A 187 17.37 32.09 1.70
N PHE A 188 16.19 32.66 1.44
CA PHE A 188 15.99 33.75 0.49
C PHE A 188 15.43 34.95 1.25
N CYS A 189 16.27 35.55 2.10
CA CYS A 189 16.19 36.94 2.53
C CYS A 189 17.60 37.46 2.77
#